data_AF-A0A543K7U3-F1
#
_entry.id   AF-A0A543K7U3-F1
#
_cell.length_a   1.000
_cell.length_b   1.000
_cell.length_c   1.000
_cell.angle_alpha   90.00
_cell.angle_beta   90.00
_cell.angle_gamma   90.00
#
_symmetry.space_group_name_H-M   'P 1'
#
loop_
_entity.id
_entity.type
_entity.pdbx_description
1 polymer ?
#
loop_
_entity_poly.entity_id
_entity_poly.type
_entity_poly.pdbx_seq_one_letter_code
_entity_poly.pdbx_strand_id
1 'polypeptide(L)'
;MTPPPARPARVSDTGRVARDEIEIINEPGPEHVPVRRRPDLVRFLVVGGLVGYVLGSLLGWLGPDAPDSSVTQEIILLGSVGLLLGVLLAAIAYLVADKISDRT
;
A
#
# COMPACT_ATOMS: atom_id res chain seq x y z
N MET A 1 -19.43 -55.87 66.45
CA MET A 1 -19.00 -54.47 66.64
C MET A 1 -17.59 -54.36 66.09
N THR A 2 -17.43 -53.87 64.87
CA THR A 2 -16.16 -53.89 64.14
C THR A 2 -15.61 -52.46 64.08
N PRO A 3 -14.35 -52.19 64.44
CA PRO A 3 -13.80 -50.84 64.36
C PRO A 3 -13.68 -50.36 62.90
N PRO A 4 -13.83 -49.05 62.64
CA PRO A 4 -13.72 -48.49 61.30
C PRO A 4 -12.28 -48.55 60.77
N PRO A 5 -12.07 -48.73 59.45
CA PRO A 5 -10.73 -48.79 58.87
C PRO A 5 -10.01 -47.45 58.94
N ALA A 6 -8.72 -47.49 59.26
CA ALA A 6 -7.84 -46.32 59.29
C ALA A 6 -7.73 -45.68 57.89
N ARG A 7 -7.91 -44.37 57.83
CA ARG A 7 -7.83 -43.56 56.60
C ARG A 7 -6.36 -43.48 56.16
N PRO A 8 -5.98 -43.82 54.91
CA PRO A 8 -4.61 -43.66 54.44
C PRO A 8 -4.23 -42.18 54.42
N ALA A 9 -3.00 -41.89 54.85
CA ALA A 9 -2.42 -40.56 54.86
C ALA A 9 -2.45 -39.95 53.44
N ARG A 10 -2.99 -38.73 53.33
CA ARG A 10 -3.01 -37.93 52.11
C ARG A 10 -1.56 -37.57 51.77
N VAL A 11 -0.98 -38.25 50.77
CA VAL A 11 0.30 -37.84 50.18
C VAL A 11 0.10 -36.44 49.60
N SER A 12 0.71 -35.46 50.24
CA SER A 12 0.80 -34.09 49.75
C SER A 12 1.71 -34.08 48.51
N ASP A 13 1.10 -34.18 47.34
CA ASP A 13 1.71 -33.91 46.03
C ASP A 13 1.91 -32.39 45.89
N THR A 14 2.86 -31.85 46.66
CA THR A 14 3.24 -30.44 46.62
C THR A 14 4.30 -30.15 45.57
N GLY A 15 4.64 -31.13 44.73
CA GLY A 15 5.76 -31.06 43.78
C GLY A 15 5.37 -30.79 42.33
N ARG A 16 4.08 -30.88 41.96
CA ARG A 16 3.65 -30.79 40.56
C ARG A 16 2.86 -29.53 40.19
N VAL A 17 2.34 -28.78 41.18
CA VAL A 17 1.57 -27.54 40.92
C VAL A 17 2.47 -26.37 40.50
N ALA A 18 3.78 -26.43 40.77
CA ALA A 18 4.71 -25.32 40.47
C ALA A 18 5.24 -25.29 39.02
N ARG A 19 4.80 -26.19 38.13
CA ARG A 19 5.32 -26.29 36.75
C ARG A 19 4.34 -25.90 35.65
N ASP A 20 3.06 -25.71 35.97
CA ASP A 20 2.02 -25.43 34.96
C ASP A 20 1.58 -23.95 34.90
N GLU A 21 1.99 -23.08 35.84
CA GLU A 21 1.41 -21.72 35.96
C GLU A 21 2.34 -20.57 35.54
N ILE A 22 3.52 -20.89 34.99
CA ILE A 22 4.41 -19.90 34.36
C ILE A 22 4.63 -20.30 32.89
N GLU A 23 3.57 -20.72 32.22
CA GLU A 23 3.45 -20.46 30.79
C GLU A 23 3.16 -18.96 30.68
N ILE A 24 4.23 -18.15 30.68
CA ILE A 24 4.18 -16.78 30.20
C ILE A 24 3.67 -16.92 28.78
N ILE A 25 2.38 -16.72 28.60
CA ILE A 25 1.75 -16.61 27.29
C ILE A 25 2.38 -15.36 26.68
N ASN A 26 3.51 -15.57 26.03
CA ASN A 26 4.17 -14.62 25.18
C ASN A 26 3.38 -14.65 23.87
N GLU A 27 2.08 -14.30 23.93
CA GLU A 27 1.37 -13.96 22.71
C GLU A 27 2.10 -12.71 22.20
N PRO A 28 2.75 -12.77 21.02
CA PRO A 28 3.23 -11.54 20.41
C PRO A 28 2.01 -10.66 20.22
N GLY A 29 1.85 -9.67 21.09
CA GLY A 29 0.80 -8.67 21.00
C GLY A 29 0.78 -8.10 19.59
N PRO A 30 -0.40 -7.72 19.06
CA PRO A 30 -0.68 -7.55 17.64
C PRO A 30 0.54 -6.97 16.93
N GLU A 31 1.23 -7.85 16.21
CA GLU A 31 2.46 -7.51 15.51
C GLU A 31 2.13 -6.30 14.65
N HIS A 32 2.70 -5.15 15.00
CA HIS A 32 2.51 -3.94 14.24
C HIS A 32 3.27 -4.15 12.93
N VAL A 33 2.63 -4.83 11.98
CA VAL A 33 3.14 -4.98 10.62
C VAL A 33 3.31 -3.55 10.12
N PRO A 34 4.54 -3.06 9.89
CA PRO A 34 4.75 -1.72 9.40
C PRO A 34 4.12 -1.66 8.00
N VAL A 35 2.94 -1.03 7.92
CA VAL A 35 2.24 -0.84 6.66
C VAL A 35 3.06 0.15 5.84
N ARG A 36 3.95 -0.39 4.99
CA ARG A 36 4.62 0.40 3.95
C ARG A 36 3.53 0.95 3.02
N ARG A 37 3.17 2.23 3.21
CA ARG A 37 2.31 2.96 2.29
C ARG A 37 3.09 3.17 0.99
N ARG A 38 2.97 2.23 0.05
CA ARG A 38 3.44 2.43 -1.31
C ARG A 38 2.61 3.59 -1.91
N PRO A 39 3.25 4.55 -2.60
CA PRO A 39 2.51 5.51 -3.42
C PRO A 39 1.63 4.75 -4.43
N ASP A 40 0.45 5.29 -4.77
CA ASP A 40 -0.44 4.67 -5.75
C ASP A 40 0.01 5.07 -7.17
N LEU A 41 0.67 4.14 -7.87
CA LEU A 41 1.13 4.33 -9.25
C LEU A 41 0.00 4.74 -10.18
N VAL A 42 -1.16 4.07 -10.07
CA VAL A 42 -2.29 4.30 -10.99
C VAL A 42 -2.78 5.73 -10.84
N ARG A 43 -2.89 6.24 -9.61
CA ARG A 43 -3.25 7.66 -9.39
C ARG A 43 -2.25 8.62 -9.99
N PHE A 44 -0.94 8.35 -9.88
CA PHE A 44 0.09 9.17 -10.50
C PHE A 44 -0.07 9.22 -12.01
N LEU A 45 -0.22 8.06 -12.66
CA LEU A 45 -0.36 7.97 -14.11
C LEU A 45 -1.64 8.65 -14.60
N VAL A 46 -2.76 8.45 -13.91
CA VAL A 46 -4.04 9.07 -14.24
C VAL A 46 -3.92 10.60 -14.16
N VAL A 47 -3.38 11.13 -13.06
CA VAL A 47 -3.23 12.59 -12.91
C VAL A 47 -2.28 13.16 -13.95
N GLY A 48 -1.11 12.54 -14.15
CA GLY A 48 -0.14 13.00 -15.16
C GLY A 48 -0.69 12.95 -16.58
N GLY A 49 -1.36 11.85 -16.94
CA GLY A 49 -2.01 11.70 -18.25
C GLY A 49 -3.12 12.71 -18.46
N LEU A 50 -3.95 12.98 -17.44
CA LEU A 50 -5.02 13.97 -17.53
C LEU A 50 -4.46 15.37 -17.73
N VAL A 51 -3.46 15.75 -16.94
CA VAL A 51 -2.79 17.06 -17.05
C VAL A 51 -2.12 17.21 -18.41
N GLY A 52 -1.39 16.19 -18.85
CA GLY A 52 -0.75 16.20 -20.17
C GLY A 52 -1.75 16.29 -21.31
N TYR A 53 -2.87 15.55 -21.24
CA TYR A 53 -3.93 15.61 -22.23
C TYR A 53 -4.57 17.00 -22.31
N VAL A 54 -4.87 17.61 -21.17
CA VAL A 54 -5.46 18.96 -21.09
C VAL A 54 -4.51 19.98 -21.70
N LEU A 55 -3.22 19.93 -21.33
CA LEU A 55 -2.22 20.85 -21.89
C LEU A 55 -2.03 20.66 -23.39
N GLY A 56 -1.93 19.41 -23.88
CA GLY A 56 -1.82 19.11 -25.30
C GLY A 56 -3.05 19.56 -26.10
N SER A 57 -4.24 19.34 -25.56
CA SER A 57 -5.50 19.78 -26.17
C SER A 57 -5.59 21.30 -26.23
N LEU A 58 -5.14 22.00 -25.17
CA LEU A 58 -5.09 23.45 -25.12
C LEU A 58 -4.14 24.02 -26.19
N LEU A 59 -2.99 23.37 -26.41
CA LEU A 59 -2.04 23.76 -27.45
C LEU A 59 -2.64 23.58 -28.86
N GLY A 60 -3.32 22.46 -29.12
CA GLY A 60 -4.02 22.24 -30.39
C GLY A 60 -5.19 23.19 -30.64
N TRP A 61 -5.75 23.78 -29.57
CA TRP A 61 -6.77 24.83 -29.70
C TRP A 61 -6.15 26.22 -30.00
N LEU A 62 -4.96 26.49 -29.47
CA LEU A 62 -4.28 27.79 -29.62
C LEU A 62 -3.54 27.98 -30.94
N GLY A 63 -3.16 26.89 -31.63
CA GLY A 63 -2.22 26.96 -32.76
C GLY A 63 -2.58 26.11 -33.98
N PRO A 64 -3.74 26.33 -34.64
CA PRO A 64 -3.96 25.87 -36.00
C PRO A 64 -3.04 26.59 -36.98
N ASP A 65 -1.80 26.10 -37.06
CA ASP A 65 -0.74 26.60 -37.93
C ASP A 65 -0.60 25.77 -39.22
N ALA A 66 -1.30 24.64 -39.34
CA ALA A 66 -1.24 23.79 -40.53
C ALA A 66 -2.36 24.16 -41.53
N PRO A 67 -2.01 24.59 -42.76
CA PRO A 67 -2.98 24.75 -43.84
C PRO A 67 -3.75 23.44 -44.05
N ASP A 68 -5.07 23.51 -44.17
CA ASP A 68 -5.99 22.37 -44.36
C ASP A 68 -6.21 21.45 -43.14
N SER A 69 -5.62 21.74 -41.97
CA SER A 69 -5.85 20.96 -40.77
C SER A 69 -7.09 21.42 -40.00
N SER A 70 -7.95 20.48 -39.61
CA SER A 70 -9.11 20.81 -38.77
C SER A 70 -8.69 20.97 -37.31
N VAL A 71 -9.23 22.00 -36.64
CA VAL A 71 -8.98 22.27 -35.20
C VAL A 71 -9.21 21.03 -34.33
N THR A 72 -10.23 20.21 -34.67
CA THR A 72 -10.52 18.98 -33.92
C THR A 72 -9.41 17.95 -34.07
N GLN A 73 -8.82 17.81 -35.26
CA GLN A 73 -7.74 16.87 -35.52
C GLN A 73 -6.47 17.25 -34.75
N GLU A 74 -6.13 18.53 -34.67
CA GLU A 74 -4.98 18.99 -33.90
C GLU A 74 -5.19 18.86 -32.40
N ILE A 75 -6.38 19.17 -31.89
CA ILE A 75 -6.72 18.93 -30.48
C ILE A 75 -6.55 17.45 -30.13
N ILE A 76 -7.05 16.54 -30.98
CA ILE A 76 -6.91 15.10 -30.76
C ILE A 76 -5.44 14.67 -30.83
N LEU A 77 -4.69 15.14 -31.83
CA LEU A 77 -3.28 14.79 -32.03
C LEU A 77 -2.41 15.30 -30.88
N LEU A 78 -2.43 16.61 -30.60
CA LEU A 78 -1.61 17.20 -29.55
C LEU A 78 -2.11 16.77 -28.16
N GLY A 79 -3.42 16.62 -27.97
CA GLY A 79 -3.99 16.07 -26.75
C GLY A 79 -3.49 14.65 -26.47
N SER A 80 -3.56 13.74 -27.45
CA SER A 80 -3.05 12.37 -27.29
C SER A 80 -1.54 12.29 -27.07
N VAL A 81 -0.75 13.11 -27.78
CA VAL A 81 0.69 13.24 -27.52
C VAL A 81 0.94 13.75 -26.09
N GLY A 82 0.22 14.80 -25.69
CA GLY A 82 0.29 15.37 -24.34
C GLY A 82 -0.06 14.33 -23.27
N LEU A 83 -1.08 13.49 -23.49
CA LEU A 83 -1.43 12.39 -22.60
C LEU A 83 -0.26 11.42 -22.41
N LEU A 84 0.34 10.97 -23.51
CA LEU A 84 1.46 10.03 -23.45
C LEU A 84 2.66 10.62 -22.71
N LEU A 85 3.00 11.88 -22.99
CA LEU A 85 4.07 12.59 -22.29
C LEU A 85 3.75 12.79 -20.81
N GLY A 86 2.50 13.13 -20.48
CA GLY A 86 2.03 13.31 -19.11
C GLY A 86 2.10 12.01 -18.30
N VAL A 87 1.66 10.90 -18.88
CA VAL A 87 1.79 9.55 -18.29
C VAL A 87 3.26 9.22 -18.05
N LEU A 88 4.13 9.47 -19.03
CA LEU A 88 5.56 9.20 -18.92
C LEU A 88 6.19 10.01 -17.79
N LEU A 89 5.93 11.32 -17.71
CA LEU A 89 6.45 12.19 -16.65
C LEU A 89 5.93 11.77 -15.27
N ALA A 90 4.67 11.38 -15.16
CA ALA A 90 4.13 10.86 -13.91
C ALA A 90 4.75 9.51 -13.51
N ALA A 91 5.03 8.62 -14.46
CA ALA A 91 5.73 7.37 -14.18
C ALA A 91 7.13 7.63 -13.62
N ILE A 92 7.86 8.60 -14.20
CA ILE A 92 9.18 9.02 -13.71
C ILE A 92 9.04 9.60 -12.29
N ALA A 93 8.08 10.52 -12.07
CA ALA A 93 7.85 11.13 -10.76
C ALA A 93 7.49 10.08 -9.69
N TYR A 94 6.67 9.09 -10.03
CA TYR A 94 6.37 7.95 -9.17
C TYR A 94 7.64 7.18 -8.82
N LEU A 95 8.48 6.85 -9.80
CA LEU A 95 9.69 6.07 -9.58
C LEU A 95 10.68 6.82 -8.66
N VAL A 96 10.76 8.14 -8.82
CA VAL A 96 11.53 9.01 -7.92
C VAL A 96 10.94 8.99 -6.51
N ALA A 97 9.62 9.09 -6.36
CA ALA A 97 8.94 9.04 -5.07
C ALA A 97 9.13 7.69 -4.35
N ASP A 98 8.98 6.57 -5.07
CA ASP A 98 9.20 5.22 -4.54
C ASP A 98 10.67 5.05 -4.08
N LYS A 99 11.63 5.55 -4.86
CA LYS A 99 13.06 5.53 -4.50
C LYS A 99 13.40 6.37 -3.26
N ILE A 100 12.70 7.48 -3.03
CA ILE A 100 12.88 8.31 -1.83
C ILE A 100 12.26 7.59 -0.62
N SER A 101 11.08 7.00 -0.80
CA SER A 101 10.40 6.27 0.28
C SER A 101 11.16 5.02 0.73
N ASP A 102 11.92 4.36 -0.15
CA ASP A 102 12.75 3.21 0.22
C ASP A 102 14.02 3.58 1.01
N ARG A 103 14.43 4.85 0.97
CA ARG A 103 15.65 5.34 1.65
C ARG A 103 15.42 5.91 3.04
N THR A 104 14.16 6.15 3.43
CA THR A 104 13.78 6.78 4.70
C THR A 104 13.16 5.74 5.62
#